data_AF-A0A820VZE4-F1
#
_entry.id   AF-A0A820VZE4-F1
#
_cell.length_a   1.000
_cell.length_b   1.000
_cell.length_c   1.000
_cell.angle_alpha   90.00
_cell.angle_beta   90.00
_cell.angle_gamma   90.00
#
_symmetry.space_group_name_H-M   'P 1'
#
loop_
_entity.id
_entity.type
_entity.pdbx_description
1 polymer ?
#
loop_
_entity_poly.entity_id
_entity_poly.type
_entity_poly.pdbx_seq_one_letter_code
_entity_poly.pdbx_strand_id
1 'polypeptide(L)'
;LLLFSPIGIYSKRVISPGEDIFTDIPLVHAQTVDTLSISPACATCTTSLLTPAVYFETTWSRMPEKLQRQIEEYWPPITLVPCSFCPFELYCSETCRQQAWDSYHKILCPSANPETMELFQFCANRQIIVRGTWNSIFSPMILAKLIAMIVLHVVNSVQSK
;
A
#
# COMPACT_ATOMS: atom_id res chain seq x y z
N LEU A 1 36.25 -18.83 -23.07
CA LEU A 1 35.81 -17.44 -22.79
C LEU A 1 34.28 -17.43 -22.84
N LEU A 2 33.61 -17.40 -21.68
CA LEU A 2 32.15 -17.39 -21.60
C LEU A 2 31.67 -15.94 -21.63
N LEU A 3 30.87 -15.61 -22.64
CA LEU A 3 30.22 -14.31 -22.79
C LEU A 3 29.01 -14.23 -21.85
N PHE A 4 28.99 -13.21 -21.01
CA PHE A 4 27.86 -12.85 -20.14
C PHE A 4 26.64 -12.42 -20.97
N SER A 5 25.52 -13.15 -20.84
CA SER A 5 24.16 -12.57 -20.84
C SER A 5 23.13 -13.64 -20.45
N PRO A 6 22.42 -13.56 -19.28
CA PRO A 6 21.34 -14.53 -19.10
C PRO A 6 20.09 -14.08 -18.29
N ILE A 7 19.70 -12.79 -18.23
CA ILE A 7 18.41 -12.45 -17.59
C ILE A 7 17.42 -11.97 -18.65
N GLY A 8 16.56 -12.90 -19.08
CA GLY A 8 15.45 -12.65 -19.99
C GLY A 8 14.41 -13.75 -19.87
N ILE A 9 13.15 -13.39 -20.06
CA ILE A 9 12.03 -14.34 -20.07
C ILE A 9 11.74 -14.71 -21.52
N TYR A 10 11.68 -16.00 -21.82
CA TYR A 10 11.31 -16.51 -23.14
C TYR A 10 10.21 -17.56 -23.01
N SER A 11 9.31 -17.62 -24.01
CA SER A 11 8.25 -18.63 -24.01
C SER A 11 8.78 -19.99 -24.43
N LYS A 12 8.31 -21.05 -23.75
CA LYS A 12 8.56 -22.46 -24.14
C LYS A 12 7.44 -23.05 -25.00
N ARG A 13 6.41 -22.27 -25.31
CA ARG A 13 5.21 -22.70 -26.06
C ARG A 13 4.59 -21.55 -26.85
N VAL A 14 3.64 -21.87 -27.73
CA VAL A 14 2.78 -20.85 -28.35
C VAL A 14 1.87 -20.24 -27.28
N ILE A 15 1.76 -18.91 -27.26
CA ILE A 15 0.90 -18.13 -26.36
C ILE A 15 -0.21 -17.51 -27.22
N SER A 16 -1.46 -17.67 -26.79
CA SER A 16 -2.61 -17.15 -27.52
C SER A 16 -2.90 -15.69 -27.13
N PRO A 17 -3.53 -14.89 -28.01
CA PRO A 17 -3.97 -13.53 -27.65
C PRO A 17 -4.91 -13.55 -26.43
N GLY A 18 -4.60 -12.72 -25.43
CA GLY A 18 -5.38 -12.61 -24.19
C GLY A 18 -5.06 -13.68 -23.14
N GLU A 19 -4.08 -14.55 -23.38
CA GLU A 19 -3.66 -15.55 -22.40
C GLU A 19 -2.80 -14.94 -21.29
N ASP A 20 -3.14 -15.25 -20.03
CA ASP A 20 -2.32 -14.90 -18.87
C ASP A 20 -1.02 -15.74 -18.87
N ILE A 21 0.11 -15.05 -19.04
CA ILE A 21 1.43 -15.69 -19.16
C ILE A 21 2.04 -15.98 -17.78
N PHE A 22 1.95 -15.00 -16.88
CA PHE A 22 2.38 -15.13 -15.49
C PHE A 22 1.63 -14.11 -14.62
N THR A 23 1.48 -14.44 -13.34
CA THR A 23 1.02 -13.52 -12.31
C THR A 23 2.03 -13.58 -11.17
N ASP A 24 2.40 -12.41 -10.65
CA ASP A 24 3.27 -12.30 -9.49
C ASP A 24 2.60 -11.45 -8.42
N ILE A 25 2.88 -11.76 -7.16
CA ILE A 25 2.35 -11.03 -6.00
C ILE A 25 3.55 -10.38 -5.33
N PRO A 26 3.57 -9.04 -5.20
CA PRO A 26 4.71 -8.35 -4.61
C PRO A 26 4.91 -8.81 -3.17
N LEU A 27 6.15 -9.19 -2.82
CA LEU A 27 6.50 -9.56 -1.45
C LEU A 27 6.27 -8.41 -0.47
N VAL A 28 6.56 -7.18 -0.91
CA VAL A 28 6.35 -5.96 -0.13
C VAL A 28 5.89 -4.84 -1.06
N HIS A 29 4.96 -4.02 -0.57
CA HIS A 29 4.50 -2.82 -1.26
C HIS A 29 4.17 -1.74 -0.23
N ALA A 30 4.26 -0.48 -0.65
CA ALA A 30 3.74 0.63 0.10
C ALA A 30 3.39 1.79 -0.82
N GLN A 31 2.41 2.58 -0.37
CA GLN A 31 1.99 3.78 -1.07
C GLN A 31 3.06 4.87 -0.97
N THR A 32 3.28 5.60 -2.06
CA THR A 32 4.24 6.71 -2.13
C THR A 32 3.76 7.90 -1.28
N VAL A 33 4.69 8.67 -0.74
CA VAL A 33 4.37 9.76 0.22
C VAL A 33 3.50 10.86 -0.39
N ASP A 34 3.61 11.11 -1.69
CA ASP A 34 2.87 12.12 -2.43
C ASP A 34 1.41 11.75 -2.68
N THR A 35 1.12 10.46 -2.85
CA THR A 35 -0.23 9.96 -3.14
C THR A 35 -1.07 9.69 -1.89
N LEU A 36 -0.43 9.57 -0.72
CA LEU A 36 -1.06 9.11 0.53
C LEU A 36 -2.36 9.86 0.89
N SER A 37 -2.44 11.16 0.62
CA SER A 37 -3.62 11.98 0.95
C SER A 37 -4.46 12.42 -0.25
N ILE A 38 -4.04 12.18 -1.49
CA ILE A 38 -4.86 12.49 -2.69
C ILE A 38 -5.56 11.23 -3.20
N SER A 39 -4.91 10.08 -3.11
CA SER A 39 -5.41 8.80 -3.60
C SER A 39 -5.11 7.70 -2.59
N PRO A 40 -5.69 7.76 -1.37
CA PRO A 40 -5.39 6.80 -0.31
C PRO A 40 -5.64 5.38 -0.80
N ALA A 41 -4.78 4.44 -0.42
CA ALA A 41 -4.90 3.04 -0.77
C ALA A 41 -4.85 2.16 0.49
N CYS A 42 -5.43 0.97 0.41
CA CYS A 42 -5.35 0.01 1.50
C CYS A 42 -3.88 -0.34 1.75
N ALA A 43 -3.46 -0.23 3.01
CA ALA A 43 -2.07 -0.50 3.38
C ALA A 43 -1.64 -1.97 3.12
N THR A 44 -2.60 -2.89 2.98
CA THR A 44 -2.38 -4.34 2.79
C THR A 44 -2.52 -4.82 1.35
N CYS A 45 -3.51 -4.34 0.60
CA CYS A 45 -3.77 -4.88 -0.75
C CYS A 45 -3.68 -3.83 -1.85
N THR A 46 -3.32 -2.58 -1.51
CA THR A 46 -3.21 -1.43 -2.43
C THR A 46 -4.49 -1.05 -3.18
N THR A 47 -5.62 -1.69 -2.87
CA THR A 47 -6.93 -1.28 -3.42
C THR A 47 -7.17 0.18 -3.07
N SER A 48 -7.55 0.97 -4.08
CA SER A 48 -7.89 2.38 -3.90
C SER A 48 -8.97 2.51 -2.82
N LEU A 49 -8.78 3.42 -1.87
CA LEU A 49 -9.74 3.81 -0.84
C LEU A 49 -10.43 5.13 -1.18
N LEU A 50 -10.28 5.57 -2.44
CA LEU A 50 -10.80 6.84 -2.91
C LEU A 50 -12.33 6.81 -2.95
N THR A 51 -12.95 7.79 -2.32
CA THR A 51 -14.39 8.01 -2.40
C THR A 51 -14.69 9.05 -3.49
N PRO A 52 -15.90 9.05 -4.08
CA PRO A 52 -16.31 10.09 -5.02
C PRO A 52 -16.16 11.50 -4.44
N ALA A 53 -16.52 11.69 -3.16
CA ALA A 53 -16.38 12.98 -2.48
C ALA A 53 -14.91 13.46 -2.41
N VAL A 54 -13.97 12.55 -2.17
CA VAL A 54 -12.53 12.89 -2.17
C VAL A 54 -12.02 13.12 -3.59
N TYR A 55 -12.44 12.31 -4.56
CA TYR A 55 -11.99 12.45 -5.96
C TYR A 55 -12.48 13.74 -6.63
N PHE A 56 -13.76 14.07 -6.46
CA PHE A 56 -14.38 15.24 -7.08
C PHE A 56 -14.26 16.51 -6.23
N GLU A 57 -13.82 16.41 -4.98
CA GLU A 57 -13.62 17.50 -4.04
C GLU A 57 -14.81 18.51 -4.04
N THR A 58 -14.53 19.79 -4.26
CA THR A 58 -15.55 20.86 -4.31
C THR A 58 -16.54 20.69 -5.46
N THR A 59 -16.18 19.96 -6.51
CA THR A 59 -17.08 19.67 -7.64
C THR A 59 -18.19 18.72 -7.20
N TRP A 60 -17.92 17.80 -6.27
CA TRP A 60 -18.90 16.84 -5.78
C TRP A 60 -20.19 17.53 -5.35
N SER A 61 -20.09 18.50 -4.43
CA SER A 61 -21.24 19.25 -3.88
C SER A 61 -21.96 20.13 -4.91
N ARG A 62 -21.35 20.37 -6.08
CA ARG A 62 -21.93 21.16 -7.17
C ARG A 62 -22.57 20.29 -8.26
N MET A 63 -22.38 18.97 -8.21
CA MET A 63 -22.99 18.05 -9.15
C MET A 63 -24.50 17.93 -8.92
N PRO A 64 -25.30 17.77 -9.98
CA PRO A 64 -26.71 17.42 -9.82
C PRO A 64 -26.85 16.11 -9.02
N GLU A 65 -27.82 16.06 -8.10
CA GLU A 65 -28.04 14.89 -7.24
C GLU A 65 -28.21 13.59 -8.03
N LYS A 66 -28.87 13.66 -9.20
CA LYS A 66 -29.01 12.50 -10.11
C LYS A 66 -27.66 11.93 -10.53
N LEU A 67 -26.69 12.80 -10.85
CA LEU A 67 -25.34 12.38 -11.26
C LEU A 67 -24.55 11.83 -10.07
N GLN A 68 -24.67 12.43 -8.88
CA GLN A 68 -24.05 11.90 -7.66
C GLN A 68 -24.53 10.47 -7.39
N ARG A 69 -25.85 10.22 -7.46
CA ARG A 69 -26.43 8.89 -7.27
C ARG A 69 -25.92 7.88 -8.29
N GLN A 70 -25.82 8.26 -9.57
CA GLN A 70 -25.26 7.38 -10.59
C GLN A 70 -23.78 7.06 -10.29
N ILE A 71 -22.99 8.05 -9.88
CA ILE A 71 -21.59 7.81 -9.51
C ILE A 71 -21.52 6.85 -8.32
N GLU A 72 -22.31 7.05 -7.27
CA GLU A 72 -22.34 6.16 -6.10
C GLU A 72 -22.85 4.75 -6.44
N GLU A 73 -23.73 4.59 -7.42
CA GLU A 73 -24.23 3.29 -7.88
C GLU A 73 -23.14 2.46 -8.57
N TYR A 74 -22.30 3.09 -9.38
CA TYR A 74 -21.23 2.40 -10.15
C TYR A 74 -19.85 2.48 -9.50
N TRP A 75 -19.66 3.34 -8.49
CA TRP A 75 -18.43 3.42 -7.71
C TRP A 75 -18.53 2.47 -6.51
N PRO A 76 -17.66 1.45 -6.39
CA PRO A 76 -17.77 0.48 -5.30
C PRO A 76 -17.75 1.18 -3.93
N PRO A 77 -18.74 0.94 -3.05
CA PRO A 77 -18.69 1.46 -1.70
C PRO A 77 -17.55 0.76 -0.94
N ILE A 78 -16.64 1.55 -0.39
CA ILE A 78 -15.52 1.04 0.42
C ILE A 78 -15.73 1.47 1.85
N THR A 79 -15.90 0.49 2.74
CA THR A 79 -15.90 0.74 4.18
C THR A 79 -14.45 0.83 4.65
N LEU A 80 -14.05 2.02 5.07
CA LEU A 80 -12.73 2.25 5.65
C LEU A 80 -12.66 1.58 7.03
N VAL A 81 -11.67 0.72 7.20
CA VAL A 81 -11.37 0.09 8.48
C VAL A 81 -10.03 0.67 8.96
N PRO A 82 -10.01 1.51 10.01
CA PRO A 82 -8.76 2.02 10.57
C PRO A 82 -8.07 0.96 11.44
N CYS A 83 -6.76 1.13 11.67
CA CYS A 83 -6.10 0.41 12.76
C CYS A 83 -6.77 0.73 14.11
N SER A 84 -6.92 -0.27 14.97
CA SER A 84 -7.54 -0.09 16.30
C SER A 84 -6.66 0.69 17.28
N PHE A 85 -5.36 0.86 16.97
CA PHE A 85 -4.38 1.39 17.91
C PHE A 85 -3.74 2.69 17.43
N CYS A 86 -3.65 2.94 16.13
CA CYS A 86 -3.02 4.15 15.58
C CYS A 86 -3.87 4.80 14.47
N PRO A 87 -3.70 6.10 14.21
CA PRO A 87 -4.50 6.82 13.22
C PRO A 87 -3.94 6.72 11.78
N PHE A 88 -2.82 6.03 11.56
CA PHE A 88 -2.04 6.19 10.32
C PHE A 88 -2.36 5.21 9.20
N GLU A 89 -2.85 4.00 9.51
CA GLU A 89 -3.13 2.99 8.48
C GLU A 89 -4.63 2.72 8.35
N LEU A 90 -5.07 2.71 7.09
CA LEU A 90 -6.44 2.41 6.68
C LEU A 90 -6.46 1.17 5.80
N TYR A 91 -7.54 0.40 5.94
CA TYR A 91 -7.74 -0.87 5.26
C TYR A 91 -9.12 -0.91 4.60
N CYS A 92 -9.25 -1.67 3.51
CA CYS A 92 -10.54 -1.85 2.84
C CYS A 92 -11.44 -2.90 3.51
N SER A 93 -10.91 -3.67 4.47
CA SER A 93 -11.62 -4.73 5.17
C SER A 93 -10.92 -5.11 6.48
N GLU A 94 -11.67 -5.76 7.37
CA GLU A 94 -11.14 -6.34 8.60
C GLU A 94 -10.10 -7.43 8.32
N THR A 95 -10.29 -8.21 7.25
CA THR A 95 -9.30 -9.19 6.78
C THR A 95 -7.98 -8.52 6.40
N CYS A 96 -8.01 -7.42 5.65
CA CYS A 96 -6.80 -6.67 5.31
C CYS A 96 -6.14 -6.05 6.55
N ARG A 97 -6.93 -5.52 7.50
CA ARG A 97 -6.40 -5.00 8.77
C ARG A 97 -5.66 -6.07 9.55
N GLN A 98 -6.28 -7.24 9.71
CA GLN A 98 -5.68 -8.36 10.44
C GLN A 98 -4.43 -8.90 9.73
N GLN A 99 -4.47 -9.05 8.40
CA GLN A 99 -3.31 -9.46 7.60
C GLN A 99 -2.13 -8.49 7.76
N ALA A 100 -2.36 -7.18 7.74
CA ALA A 100 -1.31 -6.20 8.00
C ALA A 100 -0.76 -6.35 9.42
N TRP A 101 -1.63 -6.49 10.41
CA TRP A 101 -1.24 -6.69 11.81
C TRP A 101 -0.28 -7.88 11.95
N ASP A 102 -0.64 -9.01 11.35
CA ASP A 102 0.11 -10.26 11.46
C ASP A 102 1.42 -10.25 10.66
N SER A 103 1.46 -9.52 9.53
CA SER A 103 2.61 -9.51 8.62
C SER A 103 3.66 -8.46 8.92
N TYR A 104 3.29 -7.26 9.39
CA TYR A 104 4.26 -6.19 9.69
C TYR A 104 3.79 -5.19 10.74
N HIS A 105 2.51 -4.83 10.75
CA HIS A 105 2.03 -3.61 11.43
C HIS A 105 2.14 -3.73 12.95
N LYS A 106 2.06 -4.92 13.54
CA LYS A 106 2.25 -5.06 15.00
C LYS A 106 3.65 -4.63 15.50
N ILE A 107 4.67 -4.70 14.64
CA ILE A 107 6.04 -4.20 14.95
C ILE A 107 6.16 -2.71 14.67
N LEU A 108 5.47 -2.23 13.63
CA LEU A 108 5.57 -0.85 13.17
C LEU A 108 4.52 0.08 13.80
N CYS A 109 3.49 -0.43 14.47
CA CYS A 109 2.40 0.40 14.97
C CYS A 109 2.96 1.39 16.01
N PRO A 110 2.75 2.72 15.87
CA PRO A 110 3.29 3.69 16.82
C PRO A 110 2.82 3.50 18.26
N SER A 111 1.68 2.84 18.46
CA SER A 111 1.17 2.51 19.79
C SER A 111 1.88 1.33 20.45
N ALA A 112 2.50 0.46 19.65
CA ALA A 112 3.36 -0.63 20.14
C ALA A 112 4.85 -0.25 20.11
N ASN A 113 5.25 0.61 19.18
CA ASN A 113 6.63 1.03 18.96
C ASN A 113 6.67 2.56 18.72
N PRO A 114 6.72 3.38 19.79
CA PRO A 114 6.66 4.84 19.69
C PRO A 114 7.71 5.48 18.77
N GLU A 115 8.89 4.85 18.64
CA GLU A 115 9.98 5.34 17.77
C GLU A 115 9.59 5.36 16.28
N THR A 116 8.58 4.59 15.88
CA THR A 116 8.06 4.60 14.51
C THR A 116 7.18 5.82 14.21
N MET A 117 6.77 6.58 15.23
CA MET A 117 5.93 7.77 15.07
C MET A 117 6.54 8.76 14.08
N GLU A 118 7.84 9.01 14.16
CA GLU A 118 8.54 9.94 13.28
C GLU A 118 8.44 9.51 11.81
N LEU A 119 8.58 8.21 11.53
CA LEU A 119 8.43 7.66 10.17
C LEU A 119 7.01 7.85 9.62
N PHE A 120 5.98 7.58 10.44
CA PHE A 120 4.59 7.78 10.02
C PHE A 120 4.26 9.26 9.80
N GLN A 121 4.75 10.15 10.67
CA GLN A 121 4.60 11.58 10.51
C GLN A 121 5.33 12.10 9.28
N PHE A 122 6.54 11.62 8.99
CA PHE A 122 7.28 11.93 7.77
C PHE A 122 6.45 11.59 6.52
N CYS A 123 5.85 10.40 6.50
CA CYS A 123 4.98 9.96 5.40
C CYS A 123 3.71 10.82 5.28
N ALA A 124 3.03 11.07 6.41
CA ALA A 124 1.78 11.83 6.44
C ALA A 124 1.97 13.30 6.03
N ASN A 125 3.10 13.91 6.42
CA ASN A 125 3.44 15.30 6.13
C ASN A 125 3.99 15.51 4.72
N ARG A 126 4.08 14.45 3.89
CA ARG A 126 4.63 14.49 2.53
C ARG A 126 6.02 15.15 2.48
N GLN A 127 6.85 14.89 3.48
CA GLN A 127 8.18 15.47 3.52
C GLN A 127 9.01 14.88 2.38
N ILE A 128 9.33 15.71 1.38
CA ILE A 128 10.28 15.36 0.32
C ILE A 128 11.66 15.81 0.80
N ILE A 129 12.64 14.91 0.79
CA ILE A 129 14.02 15.27 1.13
C ILE A 129 14.62 16.00 -0.07
N VAL A 130 14.60 17.34 -0.05
CA VAL A 130 14.99 18.18 -1.21
C VAL A 130 16.51 18.42 -1.29
N ARG A 131 17.27 18.19 -0.21
CA ARG A 131 18.72 18.49 -0.17
C ARG A 131 19.58 17.23 -0.16
N GLY A 132 20.41 17.08 -1.19
CA GLY A 132 21.50 16.10 -1.24
C GLY A 132 21.10 14.64 -1.50
N THR A 133 19.83 14.37 -1.79
CA THR A 133 19.33 13.01 -2.08
C THR A 133 18.44 13.02 -3.33
N TRP A 134 18.20 11.84 -3.90
CA TRP A 134 17.38 11.66 -5.11
C TRP A 134 15.97 12.20 -4.88
N ASN A 135 15.56 13.20 -5.67
CA ASN A 135 14.20 13.76 -5.70
C ASN A 135 13.16 12.82 -6.34
N SER A 136 13.32 11.50 -6.23
CA SER A 136 12.37 10.54 -6.80
C SER A 136 11.20 10.33 -5.86
N ILE A 137 10.00 10.12 -6.40
CA ILE A 137 8.84 9.67 -5.64
C ILE A 137 9.16 8.30 -5.03
N PHE A 138 9.11 8.17 -3.71
CA PHE A 138 9.34 6.90 -3.02
C PHE A 138 8.45 6.74 -1.79
N SER A 139 8.42 5.53 -1.23
CA SER A 139 7.78 5.24 0.05
C SER A 139 8.82 4.68 1.02
N PRO A 140 9.21 5.41 2.09
CA PRO A 140 10.13 4.86 3.09
C PRO A 140 9.51 3.65 3.81
N MET A 141 8.18 3.52 3.75
CA MET A 141 7.47 2.36 4.29
C MET A 141 7.83 1.05 3.62
N ILE A 142 8.31 1.02 2.37
CA ILE A 142 8.73 -0.24 1.73
C ILE A 142 9.84 -0.92 2.55
N LEU A 143 10.87 -0.17 2.93
CA LEU A 143 11.99 -0.71 3.71
C LEU A 143 11.57 -1.08 5.13
N ALA A 144 10.77 -0.21 5.77
CA ALA A 144 10.28 -0.46 7.12
C ALA A 144 9.42 -1.74 7.18
N LYS A 145 8.51 -1.93 6.21
CA LYS A 145 7.70 -3.15 6.11
C LYS A 145 8.56 -4.38 5.88
N LEU A 146 9.53 -4.32 4.96
CA LEU A 146 10.42 -5.45 4.69
C LEU A 146 11.18 -5.88 5.96
N ILE A 147 11.75 -4.92 6.70
CA ILE A 147 12.46 -5.21 7.96
C ILE A 147 11.51 -5.80 9.00
N ALA A 148 10.33 -5.22 9.19
CA ALA A 148 9.34 -5.73 10.14
C ALA A 148 8.89 -7.16 9.81
N MET A 149 8.65 -7.46 8.53
CA MET A 149 8.32 -8.81 8.05
C MET A 149 9.45 -9.81 8.35
N ILE A 150 10.72 -9.42 8.14
CA ILE A 150 11.89 -10.26 8.46
C ILE A 150 11.94 -10.54 9.97
N VAL A 151 11.79 -9.51 10.81
CA VAL A 151 11.81 -9.67 12.28
C VAL A 151 10.71 -10.63 12.72
N LEU A 152 9.49 -10.45 12.22
CA LEU A 152 8.37 -11.33 12.57
C LEU A 152 8.57 -12.76 12.11
N HIS A 153 9.12 -12.95 10.91
CA HIS A 153 9.44 -14.28 10.40
C HIS A 153 10.43 -15.00 11.33
N VAL A 154 11.49 -14.31 11.76
CA VAL A 154 12.50 -14.88 12.67
C VAL A 154 11.88 -15.20 14.04
N VAL A 155 11.13 -14.27 14.62
CA VAL A 155 10.47 -14.47 15.94
C VAL A 155 9.54 -15.67 15.92
N ASN A 156 8.67 -15.77 14.91
CA ASN A 156 7.73 -16.89 14.78
C ASN A 156 8.47 -18.22 14.58
N SER A 157 9.57 -18.21 13.83
CA SER A 157 10.38 -19.41 13.57
C SER A 157 11.13 -19.92 14.80
N VAL A 158 11.50 -19.02 15.72
CA VAL A 158 12.11 -19.38 17.01
C VAL A 158 11.07 -19.92 17.99
N GLN A 159 9.88 -19.31 18.03
CA GLN A 159 8.79 -19.71 18.95
C GLN A 159 8.11 -21.02 18.55
N SER A 160 8.23 -21.44 17.29
CA SER A 160 7.67 -22.70 16.79
C SER A 160 8.61 -23.90 16.98
N LYS A 161 9.78 -23.70 17.60
CA LYS A 161 10.75 -24.74 17.98
C LYS A 161 10.73 -24.95 19.49
#